data_AF-H8X6F3-F1
#
_entry.id   AF-H8X6F3-F1
#
_cell.length_a   1.000
_cell.length_b   1.000
_cell.length_c   1.000
_cell.angle_alpha   90.00
_cell.angle_beta   90.00
_cell.angle_gamma   90.00
#
_symmetry.space_group_name_H-M   'P 1'
#
loop_
_entity.id
_entity.type
_entity.pdbx_description
1 polymer ?
#
loop_
_entity_poly.entity_id
_entity_poly.type
_entity_poly.pdbx_seq_one_letter_code
_entity_poly.pdbx_strand_id
1 'polypeptide(L)'
;MPRIPQPNQDTLTLVKILIYFILPITLSMYLITFLTPDLFTYIQTNFRVILLSKQFCQVKPHQCEVLLDAQFGDPELLFRQVFHHYDLIYVVNKYIWQWDTLTTKLILSAPVKKLIMGMAHLRGVHVDDAYWEIMQETVHIILAIFNTSIFHIVMGMLVSRMWMFFIVGVVLTILEPWEKLAGPIWNLLQSANNVF
;
A
#
# COMPACT_ATOMS: atom_id res chain seq x y z
N MET A 1 -33.70 -21.89 -30.07
CA MET A 1 -32.82 -21.15 -29.14
C MET A 1 -32.79 -19.69 -29.56
N PRO A 2 -33.20 -18.74 -28.70
CA PRO A 2 -33.13 -17.31 -29.01
C PRO A 2 -31.67 -16.86 -29.10
N ARG A 3 -31.29 -16.19 -30.20
CA ARG A 3 -29.97 -15.56 -30.34
C ARG A 3 -29.92 -14.35 -29.39
N ILE A 4 -29.06 -14.42 -28.39
CA ILE A 4 -28.70 -13.26 -27.58
C ILE A 4 -28.02 -12.24 -28.53
N PRO A 5 -28.46 -10.97 -28.55
CA PRO A 5 -27.82 -9.96 -29.39
C PRO A 5 -26.36 -9.81 -28.94
N GLN A 6 -25.41 -10.01 -29.86
CA GLN A 6 -24.02 -9.70 -29.55
C GLN A 6 -23.88 -8.17 -29.44
N PRO A 7 -23.32 -7.66 -28.33
CA PRO A 7 -23.12 -6.22 -28.17
C PRO A 7 -22.19 -5.72 -29.28
N ASN A 8 -22.55 -4.57 -29.86
CA ASN A 8 -21.77 -3.95 -30.93
C ASN A 8 -20.35 -3.63 -30.41
N GLN A 9 -19.34 -3.83 -31.25
CA GLN A 9 -17.92 -3.74 -30.84
C GLN A 9 -17.55 -2.34 -30.32
N ASP A 10 -18.26 -1.33 -30.81
CA ASP A 10 -18.18 0.07 -30.36
C ASP A 10 -18.72 0.25 -28.93
N THR A 11 -19.80 -0.44 -28.57
CA THR A 11 -20.39 -0.40 -27.22
C THR A 11 -19.45 -1.04 -26.20
N LEU A 12 -18.79 -2.13 -26.58
CA LEU A 12 -17.79 -2.79 -25.72
C LEU A 12 -16.58 -1.88 -25.48
N THR A 13 -16.15 -1.14 -26.51
CA THR A 13 -15.01 -0.21 -26.42
C THR A 13 -15.35 0.99 -25.54
N LEU A 14 -16.53 1.57 -25.69
CA LEU A 14 -17.03 2.64 -24.82
C LEU A 14 -17.14 2.22 -23.35
N VAL A 15 -17.66 1.02 -23.08
CA VAL A 15 -17.74 0.48 -21.71
C VAL A 15 -16.34 0.29 -21.10
N LYS A 16 -15.38 -0.21 -21.87
CA LYS A 16 -13.99 -0.33 -21.42
C LYS A 16 -13.38 1.05 -21.10
N ILE A 17 -13.56 2.03 -21.96
CA ILE A 17 -13.07 3.40 -21.72
C ILE A 17 -13.74 4.00 -20.46
N LEU A 18 -15.05 3.79 -20.29
CA LEU A 18 -15.77 4.30 -19.13
C LEU A 18 -15.27 3.66 -17.82
N ILE A 19 -15.11 2.34 -17.79
CA ILE A 19 -14.69 1.61 -16.58
C ILE A 19 -13.21 1.82 -16.25
N TYR A 20 -12.34 1.82 -17.27
CA TYR A 20 -10.89 1.85 -17.04
C TYR A 20 -10.29 3.25 -17.02
N PHE A 21 -10.94 4.25 -17.62
CA PHE A 21 -10.42 5.63 -17.68
C PHE A 21 -11.33 6.65 -17.01
N ILE A 22 -12.60 6.73 -17.40
CA ILE A 22 -13.48 7.81 -16.91
C ILE A 22 -13.82 7.61 -15.42
N LEU A 23 -14.27 6.41 -15.05
CA LEU A 23 -14.68 6.09 -13.68
C LEU A 23 -13.53 6.27 -12.67
N PRO A 24 -12.29 5.79 -12.91
CA PRO A 24 -11.20 6.01 -11.97
C PRO A 24 -10.84 7.49 -11.82
N ILE A 25 -10.89 8.28 -12.91
CA ILE A 25 -10.60 9.72 -12.87
C ILE A 25 -11.68 10.45 -12.08
N THR A 26 -12.97 10.24 -12.37
CA THR A 26 -14.06 10.92 -11.65
C THR A 26 -14.13 10.51 -10.19
N LEU A 27 -13.93 9.22 -9.89
CA LEU A 27 -13.85 8.73 -8.52
C LEU A 27 -12.66 9.35 -7.79
N SER A 28 -11.51 9.50 -8.45
CA SER A 28 -10.33 10.15 -7.85
C SER A 28 -10.58 11.63 -7.55
N MET A 29 -11.21 12.39 -8.46
CA MET A 29 -11.56 13.79 -8.21
C MET A 29 -12.55 13.93 -7.06
N TYR A 30 -13.56 13.06 -7.01
CA TYR A 30 -14.53 13.05 -5.91
C TYR A 30 -13.88 12.69 -4.57
N LEU A 31 -12.98 11.70 -4.54
CA LEU A 31 -12.25 11.31 -3.33
C LEU A 31 -11.31 12.42 -2.85
N ILE A 32 -10.67 13.17 -3.76
CA ILE A 32 -9.80 14.31 -3.42
C ILE A 32 -10.59 15.38 -2.67
N THR A 33 -11.85 15.64 -3.02
CA THR A 33 -12.70 16.60 -2.28
C THR A 33 -12.97 16.24 -0.82
N PHE A 34 -12.83 14.96 -0.43
CA PHE A 34 -12.94 14.53 0.97
C PHE A 34 -11.60 14.47 1.71
N LEU A 35 -10.49 14.56 0.98
CA LEU A 35 -9.13 14.49 1.54
C LEU A 35 -8.69 15.90 1.92
N THR A 36 -9.02 16.34 3.15
CA THR A 36 -8.37 17.52 3.74
C THR A 36 -6.92 17.19 4.10
N PRO A 37 -6.00 18.18 4.09
CA PRO A 37 -4.61 17.99 4.51
C PRO A 37 -4.50 17.39 5.93
N ASP A 38 -5.42 17.78 6.82
CA ASP A 38 -5.50 17.28 8.18
C ASP A 38 -5.87 15.80 8.23
N LEU A 39 -6.87 15.39 7.42
CA LEU A 39 -7.26 13.98 7.30
C LEU A 39 -6.14 13.13 6.72
N PHE A 40 -5.42 13.64 5.71
CA PHE A 40 -4.28 12.94 5.12
C PHE A 40 -3.15 12.75 6.15
N THR A 41 -2.81 13.80 6.89
CA THR A 41 -1.78 13.75 7.94
C THR A 41 -2.21 12.79 9.06
N TYR A 42 -3.48 12.84 9.46
CA TYR A 42 -4.05 11.93 10.44
C TYR A 42 -3.95 10.46 9.99
N ILE A 43 -4.32 10.15 8.74
CA ILE A 43 -4.23 8.79 8.19
C ILE A 43 -2.76 8.36 8.11
N GLN A 44 -1.85 9.20 7.62
CA GLN A 44 -0.42 8.87 7.50
C GLN A 44 0.24 8.61 8.87
N THR A 45 -0.23 9.29 9.91
CA THR A 45 0.34 9.16 11.26
C THR A 45 -0.23 7.94 11.99
N ASN A 46 -1.54 7.69 11.85
CA ASN A 46 -2.26 6.67 12.63
C ASN A 46 -2.46 5.33 11.90
N PHE A 47 -2.39 5.32 10.57
CA PHE A 47 -2.51 4.10 9.77
C PHE A 47 -1.12 3.64 9.32
N ARG A 48 -0.38 3.02 10.26
CA ARG A 48 0.96 2.49 10.03
C ARG A 48 1.01 0.98 10.16
N VAL A 49 1.88 0.37 9.34
CA VAL A 49 2.22 -1.05 9.37
C VAL A 49 3.71 -1.17 9.15
N ILE A 50 4.45 -1.50 10.20
CA ILE A 50 5.91 -1.54 10.20
C ILE A 50 6.38 -2.80 10.92
N LEU A 51 7.27 -3.55 10.27
CA LEU A 51 7.97 -4.68 10.86
C LEU A 51 9.45 -4.33 10.99
N LEU A 52 9.96 -4.31 12.22
CA LEU A 52 11.34 -3.97 12.56
C LEU A 52 12.05 -5.20 13.14
N SER A 53 13.34 -5.36 12.85
CA SER A 53 14.17 -6.32 13.57
C SER A 53 14.78 -5.67 14.81
N LYS A 54 14.92 -6.42 15.90
CA LYS A 54 15.62 -5.94 17.10
C LYS A 54 17.07 -5.57 16.79
N GLN A 55 17.72 -6.28 15.87
CA GLN A 55 19.06 -5.96 15.39
C GLN A 55 19.12 -4.57 14.73
N PHE A 56 18.11 -4.19 13.92
CA PHE A 56 18.04 -2.84 13.35
C PHE A 56 17.99 -1.77 14.46
N CYS A 57 17.20 -2.02 15.51
CA CYS A 57 17.10 -1.12 16.66
C CYS A 57 18.39 -1.03 17.48
N GLN A 58 19.18 -2.11 17.55
CA GLN A 58 20.50 -2.08 18.18
C GLN A 58 21.51 -1.25 17.38
N VAL A 59 21.49 -1.37 16.04
CA VAL A 59 22.43 -0.64 15.16
C VAL A 59 22.05 0.83 15.02
N LYS A 60 20.75 1.16 15.00
CA LYS A 60 20.24 2.52 14.80
C LYS A 60 19.18 2.89 15.84
N PRO A 61 19.57 3.12 17.11
CA PRO A 61 18.65 3.35 18.21
C PRO A 61 17.76 4.58 18.00
N HIS A 62 18.33 5.72 17.58
CA HIS A 62 17.53 6.94 17.36
C HIS A 62 16.47 6.79 16.27
N GLN A 63 16.76 6.06 15.18
CA GLN A 63 15.78 5.84 14.12
C GLN A 63 14.68 4.88 14.58
N CYS A 64 15.05 3.85 15.33
CA CYS A 64 14.08 2.93 15.90
C CYS A 64 13.22 3.59 16.98
N GLU A 65 13.78 4.47 17.81
CA GLU A 65 13.06 5.23 18.83
C GLU A 65 11.99 6.13 18.20
N VAL A 66 12.30 6.86 17.12
CA VAL A 66 11.29 7.65 16.39
C VAL A 66 10.18 6.77 15.81
N LEU A 67 10.52 5.56 15.33
CA LEU A 67 9.54 4.60 14.79
C LEU A 67 8.74 3.87 15.89
N LEU A 68 9.26 3.84 17.11
CA LEU A 68 8.68 3.25 18.32
C LEU A 68 8.29 4.33 19.35
N ASP A 69 8.17 5.59 18.98
CA ASP A 69 7.85 6.62 19.97
C ASP A 69 6.36 6.55 20.29
N ALA A 70 6.03 6.48 21.59
CA ALA A 70 4.64 6.41 22.06
C ALA A 70 3.87 7.71 21.81
N GLN A 71 4.58 8.82 21.58
CA GLN A 71 4.00 10.11 21.19
C GLN A 71 3.81 10.23 19.67
N PHE A 72 4.35 9.29 18.90
CA PHE A 72 4.25 9.31 17.45
C PHE A 72 2.93 8.65 17.00
N GLY A 73 1.91 9.48 16.81
CA GLY A 73 0.54 9.04 16.49
C GLY A 73 -0.31 8.80 17.74
N ASP A 74 -1.53 8.33 17.52
CA ASP A 74 -2.48 8.02 18.59
C ASP A 74 -2.16 6.67 19.23
N PRO A 75 -1.81 6.61 20.53
CA PRO A 75 -1.47 5.38 21.23
C PRO A 75 -2.66 4.41 21.34
N GLU A 76 -3.91 4.87 21.20
CA GLU A 76 -5.07 3.98 21.19
C GLU A 76 -5.26 3.25 19.85
N LEU A 77 -4.66 3.78 18.78
CA LEU A 77 -4.77 3.26 17.42
C LEU A 77 -3.56 2.44 16.99
N LEU A 78 -2.38 2.66 17.58
CA LEU A 78 -1.16 1.93 17.24
C LEU A 78 -0.85 0.83 18.26
N PHE A 79 -0.98 -0.42 17.83
CA PHE A 79 -0.63 -1.60 18.61
C PHE A 79 0.81 -2.03 18.34
N ARG A 80 1.47 -2.58 19.36
CA ARG A 80 2.86 -3.05 19.29
C ARG A 80 2.94 -4.48 19.77
N GLN A 81 3.41 -5.37 18.90
CA GLN A 81 3.67 -6.76 19.22
C GLN A 81 5.17 -7.02 19.15
N VAL A 82 5.75 -7.52 20.24
CA VAL A 82 7.12 -8.05 20.24
C VAL A 82 7.04 -9.56 20.03
N PHE A 83 7.77 -10.05 19.04
CA PHE A 83 7.90 -11.46 18.73
C PHE A 83 9.08 -12.03 19.53
N HIS A 84 8.80 -13.00 20.40
CA HIS A 84 9.77 -13.55 21.33
C HIS A 84 10.75 -14.51 20.63
N HIS A 85 10.26 -15.28 19.65
CA HIS A 85 11.03 -16.32 18.98
C HIS A 85 11.81 -15.83 17.76
N TYR A 86 11.44 -14.67 17.19
CA TYR A 86 11.99 -14.19 15.92
C TYR A 86 12.73 -12.85 15.97
N ASP A 87 12.90 -12.25 17.16
CA ASP A 87 13.56 -10.94 17.33
C ASP A 87 13.00 -9.84 16.41
N LEU A 88 11.69 -9.84 16.25
CA LEU A 88 10.95 -8.86 15.46
C LEU A 88 10.02 -8.02 16.36
N ILE A 89 9.78 -6.78 15.94
CA ILE A 89 8.84 -5.85 16.56
C ILE A 89 7.89 -5.40 15.46
N TYR A 90 6.60 -5.62 15.67
CA TYR A 90 5.54 -5.25 14.74
C TYR A 90 4.72 -4.11 15.31
N VAL A 91 4.74 -2.98 14.61
CA VAL A 91 3.95 -1.78 14.92
C VAL A 91 2.85 -1.69 13.88
N VAL A 92 1.61 -1.74 14.34
CA VAL A 92 0.48 -1.87 13.42
C VAL A 92 -0.75 -1.15 13.95
N ASN A 93 -1.56 -0.61 13.05
CA ASN A 93 -2.86 -0.08 13.41
C ASN A 93 -3.76 -1.17 14.04
N LYS A 94 -4.48 -0.83 15.11
CA LYS A 94 -5.35 -1.71 15.89
C LYS A 94 -6.36 -2.48 15.04
N TYR A 95 -6.92 -1.87 14.01
CA TYR A 95 -7.89 -2.55 13.13
C TYR A 95 -7.23 -3.66 12.30
N ILE A 96 -6.00 -3.44 11.84
CA ILE A 96 -5.22 -4.45 11.13
C ILE A 96 -4.83 -5.56 12.10
N TRP A 97 -4.44 -5.23 13.33
CA TRP A 97 -4.16 -6.24 14.36
C TRP A 97 -5.38 -7.12 14.70
N GLN A 98 -6.57 -6.53 14.80
CA GLN A 98 -7.82 -7.27 14.99
C GLN A 98 -8.08 -8.22 13.82
N TRP A 99 -7.83 -7.76 12.58
CA TRP A 99 -7.90 -8.60 11.39
C TRP A 99 -6.87 -9.72 11.39
N ASP A 100 -5.62 -9.45 11.76
CA ASP A 100 -4.55 -10.45 11.85
C ASP A 100 -4.90 -11.52 12.88
N THR A 101 -5.44 -11.10 14.03
CA THR A 101 -5.88 -12.01 15.10
C THR A 101 -7.05 -12.88 14.65
N LEU A 102 -8.05 -12.30 13.97
CA LEU A 102 -9.17 -13.03 13.40
C LEU A 102 -8.69 -14.05 12.36
N THR A 103 -7.81 -13.62 11.45
CA THR A 103 -7.23 -14.45 10.39
C THR A 103 -6.43 -15.60 10.99
N THR A 104 -5.63 -15.34 12.02
CA THR A 104 -4.86 -16.37 12.74
C THR A 104 -5.78 -17.41 13.39
N LYS A 105 -6.90 -16.99 13.99
CA LYS A 105 -7.90 -17.92 14.56
C LYS A 105 -8.57 -18.79 13.48
N LEU A 106 -8.77 -18.26 12.28
CA LEU A 106 -9.31 -19.01 11.15
C LEU A 106 -8.29 -20.03 10.62
N ILE A 107 -7.04 -19.60 10.41
CA ILE A 107 -5.94 -20.46 9.95
C ILE A 107 -5.67 -21.58 10.97
N LEU A 108 -5.60 -21.24 12.26
CA LEU A 108 -5.35 -22.18 13.36
C LEU A 108 -6.65 -22.66 14.02
N SER A 109 -7.71 -22.79 13.23
CA SER A 109 -8.99 -23.30 13.71
C SER A 109 -8.88 -24.77 14.14
N ALA A 110 -9.79 -25.22 15.00
CA ALA A 110 -9.84 -26.61 15.49
C ALA A 110 -9.70 -27.69 14.39
N PRO A 111 -10.40 -27.61 13.22
CA PRO A 111 -10.22 -28.60 12.16
C PRO A 111 -8.81 -28.59 11.57
N VAL A 112 -8.20 -27.41 11.38
CA VAL A 112 -6.83 -27.29 10.86
C VAL A 112 -5.81 -27.81 11.87
N LYS A 113 -5.99 -27.52 13.17
CA LYS A 113 -5.13 -28.07 14.22
C LYS A 113 -5.16 -29.60 14.24
N LYS A 114 -6.35 -30.21 14.09
CA LYS A 114 -6.49 -31.67 13.97
C LYS A 114 -5.78 -32.22 12.73
N LEU A 115 -5.87 -31.53 11.59
CA LEU A 115 -5.14 -31.90 10.37
C LEU A 115 -3.62 -31.87 10.58
N ILE A 116 -3.10 -30.80 11.19
CA ILE A 116 -1.67 -30.64 11.49
C ILE A 116 -1.20 -31.73 12.45
N MET A 117 -1.94 -32.00 13.53
CA MET A 117 -1.62 -33.10 14.46
C MET A 117 -1.59 -34.45 13.77
N GLY A 118 -2.57 -34.73 12.88
CA GLY A 118 -2.59 -35.96 12.09
C GLY A 118 -1.36 -36.10 11.18
N MET A 119 -0.98 -35.03 10.49
CA MET A 119 0.23 -35.01 9.65
C MET A 119 1.52 -35.11 10.47
N ALA A 120 1.57 -34.48 11.64
CA ALA A 120 2.72 -34.53 12.54
C ALA A 120 2.92 -35.93 13.12
N HIS A 121 1.83 -36.61 13.50
CA HIS A 121 1.87 -37.99 13.97
C HIS A 121 2.39 -38.95 12.88
N LEU A 122 1.95 -38.78 11.63
CA LEU A 122 2.47 -39.54 10.49
C LEU A 122 3.98 -39.32 10.23
N ARG A 123 4.51 -38.16 10.63
CA ARG A 123 5.93 -37.81 10.50
C ARG A 123 6.75 -38.06 11.77
N GLY A 124 6.15 -38.59 12.84
CA GLY A 124 6.81 -38.81 14.12
C GLY A 124 7.22 -37.54 14.85
N VAL A 125 6.60 -36.39 14.54
CA VAL A 125 6.89 -35.10 15.19
C VAL A 125 6.06 -34.96 16.46
N HIS A 126 6.69 -34.59 17.57
CA HIS A 126 5.98 -34.29 18.81
C HIS A 126 5.37 -32.88 18.74
N VAL A 127 4.07 -32.78 19.02
CA VAL A 127 3.32 -31.52 19.02
C VAL A 127 2.93 -31.22 20.46
N ASP A 128 3.63 -30.25 21.06
CA ASP A 128 3.38 -29.74 22.40
C ASP A 128 2.84 -28.30 22.35
N ASP A 129 2.64 -27.68 23.51
CA ASP A 129 2.14 -26.31 23.60
C ASP A 129 3.14 -25.30 22.99
N ALA A 130 4.45 -25.54 23.16
CA ALA A 130 5.50 -24.70 22.59
C ALA A 130 5.46 -24.70 21.06
N TYR A 131 5.19 -25.85 20.42
CA TYR A 131 4.97 -25.92 18.98
C TYR A 131 3.82 -25.01 18.52
N TRP A 132 2.71 -24.97 19.27
CA TRP A 132 1.58 -24.13 18.91
C TRP A 132 1.84 -22.64 19.11
N GLU A 133 2.59 -22.27 20.15
CA GLU A 133 3.05 -20.89 20.35
C GLU A 133 3.93 -20.43 19.19
N ILE A 134 4.93 -21.22 18.81
CA ILE A 134 5.82 -20.93 17.68
C ILE A 134 5.03 -20.85 16.37
N MET A 135 4.09 -21.78 16.15
CA MET A 135 3.25 -21.77 14.95
C MET A 135 2.35 -20.53 14.89
N GLN A 136 1.73 -20.14 16.01
CA GLN A 136 0.92 -18.93 16.09
C GLN A 136 1.77 -17.68 15.82
N GLU A 137 2.96 -17.60 16.42
CA GLU A 137 3.90 -16.50 16.19
C GLU A 137 4.32 -16.44 14.71
N THR A 138 4.60 -17.59 14.10
CA THR A 138 4.95 -17.71 12.68
C THR A 138 3.83 -17.18 11.78
N VAL A 139 2.57 -17.55 12.05
CA VAL A 139 1.42 -17.05 11.27
C VAL A 139 1.30 -15.54 11.41
N HIS A 140 1.45 -14.99 12.62
CA HIS A 140 1.42 -13.55 12.83
C HIS A 140 2.55 -12.82 12.09
N ILE A 141 3.76 -13.41 12.03
CA ILE A 141 4.87 -12.83 11.27
C ILE A 141 4.60 -12.84 9.77
N ILE A 142 4.05 -13.94 9.24
CA ILE A 142 3.67 -14.02 7.82
C ILE A 142 2.64 -12.93 7.48
N LEU A 143 1.63 -12.76 8.33
CA LEU A 143 0.63 -11.69 8.18
C LEU A 143 1.27 -10.30 8.28
N ALA A 144 2.18 -10.09 9.24
CA ALA A 144 2.91 -8.83 9.39
C ALA A 144 3.74 -8.49 8.14
N ILE A 145 4.44 -9.46 7.55
CA ILE A 145 5.19 -9.29 6.29
C ILE A 145 4.23 -8.93 5.15
N PHE A 146 3.12 -9.66 5.02
CA PHE A 146 2.13 -9.43 3.98
C PHE A 146 1.51 -8.03 4.09
N ASN A 147 1.05 -7.64 5.27
CA ASN A 147 0.45 -6.32 5.51
C ASN A 147 1.46 -5.19 5.30
N THR A 148 2.71 -5.36 5.78
CA THR A 148 3.77 -4.37 5.56
C THR A 148 4.04 -4.21 4.07
N SER A 149 4.08 -5.31 3.31
CA SER A 149 4.28 -5.30 1.86
C SER A 149 3.15 -4.61 1.13
N ILE A 150 1.89 -4.95 1.43
CA ILE A 150 0.71 -4.29 0.86
C ILE A 150 0.74 -2.80 1.17
N PHE A 151 1.01 -2.43 2.42
CA PHE A 151 1.05 -1.04 2.83
C PHE A 151 2.10 -0.25 2.02
N HIS A 152 3.31 -0.80 1.85
CA HIS A 152 4.35 -0.18 1.03
C HIS A 152 3.97 -0.10 -0.45
N ILE A 153 3.33 -1.14 -1.00
CA ILE A 153 2.85 -1.15 -2.39
C ILE A 153 1.77 -0.07 -2.60
N VAL A 154 0.78 0.01 -1.71
CA VAL A 154 -0.30 1.01 -1.78
C VAL A 154 0.26 2.42 -1.66
N MET A 155 1.12 2.67 -0.67
CA MET A 155 1.76 3.98 -0.51
C MET A 155 2.64 4.34 -1.72
N GLY A 156 3.40 3.37 -2.23
CA GLY A 156 4.22 3.56 -3.45
C GLY A 156 3.38 3.88 -4.69
N MET A 157 2.24 3.19 -4.87
CA MET A 157 1.30 3.47 -5.96
C MET A 157 0.66 4.86 -5.84
N LEU A 158 0.27 5.27 -4.62
CA LEU A 158 -0.30 6.61 -4.38
C LEU A 158 0.71 7.70 -4.71
N VAL A 159 1.93 7.59 -4.18
CA VAL A 159 3.02 8.54 -4.44
C VAL A 159 3.34 8.61 -5.94
N SER A 160 3.46 7.45 -6.62
CA SER A 160 3.71 7.39 -8.07
C SER A 160 2.61 8.09 -8.89
N ARG A 161 1.33 7.93 -8.53
CA ARG A 161 0.23 8.64 -9.20
C ARG A 161 0.30 10.14 -8.99
N MET A 162 0.62 10.61 -7.77
CA MET A 162 0.82 12.03 -7.50
C MET A 162 1.96 12.61 -8.36
N TRP A 163 3.06 11.88 -8.51
CA TRP A 163 4.16 12.26 -9.40
C TRP A 163 3.74 12.31 -10.87
N MET A 164 2.95 11.35 -11.34
CA MET A 164 2.44 11.37 -12.72
C MET A 164 1.56 12.60 -12.97
N PHE A 165 0.62 12.89 -12.06
CA PHE A 165 -0.22 14.10 -12.15
C PHE A 165 0.61 15.38 -12.09
N PHE A 166 1.64 15.42 -11.22
CA PHE A 166 2.56 16.55 -11.15
C PHE A 166 3.34 16.73 -12.45
N ILE A 167 3.95 15.67 -13.00
CA ILE A 167 4.69 15.72 -14.26
C ILE A 167 3.78 16.15 -15.41
N VAL A 168 2.58 15.56 -15.54
CA VAL A 168 1.61 15.96 -16.56
C VAL A 168 1.18 17.42 -16.38
N GLY A 169 0.92 17.85 -15.14
CA GLY A 169 0.58 19.23 -14.82
C GLY A 169 1.68 20.21 -15.22
N VAL A 170 2.93 19.91 -14.86
CA VAL A 170 4.13 20.68 -15.23
C VAL A 170 4.32 20.71 -16.75
N VAL A 171 4.19 19.56 -17.42
CA VAL A 171 4.28 19.45 -18.88
C VAL A 171 3.23 20.34 -19.52
N LEU A 172 1.97 20.29 -19.10
CA LEU A 172 0.90 21.15 -19.65
C LEU A 172 1.14 22.64 -19.38
N THR A 173 1.52 23.00 -18.15
CA THR A 173 1.77 24.42 -17.79
C THR A 173 3.03 24.99 -18.41
N ILE A 174 4.03 24.18 -18.74
CA ILE A 174 5.27 24.62 -19.39
C ILE A 174 5.13 24.58 -20.92
N LEU A 175 4.54 23.52 -21.50
CA LEU A 175 4.42 23.42 -22.96
C LEU A 175 3.59 24.54 -23.56
N GLU A 176 2.43 24.88 -22.97
CA GLU A 176 1.54 25.85 -23.59
C GLU A 176 2.16 27.27 -23.71
N PRO A 177 2.86 27.80 -22.69
CA PRO A 177 3.60 29.06 -22.81
C PRO A 177 4.83 28.95 -23.72
N TRP A 178 5.56 27.82 -23.68
CA TRP A 178 6.73 27.62 -24.53
C TRP A 178 6.37 27.50 -26.01
N GLU A 179 5.26 26.87 -26.35
CA GLU A 179 4.72 26.81 -27.72
C GLU A 179 4.41 28.23 -28.24
N LYS A 180 3.77 29.06 -27.39
CA LYS A 180 3.47 30.45 -27.71
C LYS A 180 4.72 31.33 -27.85
N LEU A 181 5.83 30.98 -27.19
CA LEU A 181 7.12 31.70 -27.26
C LEU A 181 8.02 31.20 -28.39
N ALA A 182 7.96 29.90 -28.73
CA ALA A 182 8.82 29.27 -29.71
C ALA A 182 8.60 29.85 -31.12
N GLY A 183 7.35 30.11 -31.51
CA GLY A 183 7.02 30.72 -32.81
C GLY A 183 7.67 32.11 -32.99
N PRO A 184 7.44 33.07 -32.08
CA PRO A 184 8.10 34.37 -32.12
C PRO A 184 9.63 34.31 -32.08
N ILE A 185 10.22 33.45 -31.24
CA ILE A 185 11.69 33.27 -31.16
C ILE A 185 12.25 32.71 -32.46
N TRP A 186 11.59 31.72 -33.05
CA TRP A 186 11.99 31.14 -34.34
C TRP A 186 11.94 32.17 -35.46
N ASN A 187 10.90 33.00 -35.50
CA ASN A 187 10.77 34.08 -36.48
C ASN A 187 11.85 35.15 -36.31
N LEU A 188 12.23 35.48 -35.06
CA LEU A 188 13.37 36.36 -34.75
C LEU A 188 14.71 35.75 -35.17
N LEU A 189 14.91 34.45 -34.97
CA LEU A 189 16.13 33.75 -35.40
C LEU A 189 16.23 33.65 -36.92
N GLN A 190 15.12 33.36 -37.61
CA GLN A 190 15.07 33.39 -39.08
C GLN A 190 15.30 34.79 -39.63
N SER A 191 14.70 35.82 -39.03
CA SER A 191 14.93 37.20 -39.47
C SER A 191 16.36 37.63 -39.23
N ALA A 192 16.99 37.25 -38.11
CA ALA A 192 18.39 37.53 -37.82
C ALA A 192 19.37 36.78 -38.76
N ASN A 193 19.07 35.54 -39.15
CA ASN A 193 19.88 34.78 -40.11
C ASN A 193 19.75 35.26 -41.56
N ASN A 194 18.70 36.04 -41.89
CA ASN A 194 18.52 36.62 -43.23
C ASN A 194 19.14 38.03 -43.37
N VAL A 195 19.93 38.49 -42.40
CA VAL A 195 20.62 39.81 -42.46
C VAL A 195 22.08 39.69 -42.95
N PHE A 196 22.50 38.54 -43.49
CA PHE A 196 23.77 38.41 -44.23
C PHE A 196 23.58 37.63 -45.53
#